data_AF-A0A428NEE2-F1
#
_entry.id   AF-A0A428NEE2-F1
#
_cell.length_a   1.000
_cell.length_b   1.000
_cell.length_c   1.000
_cell.angle_alpha   90.00
_cell.angle_beta   90.00
_cell.angle_gamma   90.00
#
_symmetry.space_group_name_H-M   'P 1'
#
loop_
_entity.id
_entity.type
_entity.pdbx_description
1 polymer ?
#
loop_
_entity_poly.entity_id
_entity_poly.type
_entity_poly.pdbx_seq_one_letter_code
_entity_poly.pdbx_strand_id
1 'polypeptide(L)'
;MEFDKLEADGPRVTSDTAFIRGKTYHYLRADPETEPLATIFLIHGFPDLGFGWRYQIPHFASLGYQVVAPDMLGFGDTDAPDQPSQYALKSIAEDIKELANAIVKDKRIILGGHDWGGAVVWRTAMWFPSLVQGVFSIGTPFTPPSSVFISPDDAARSRGLINLRYQSQFRGTEIEDEIRDEERVRQFLNAMFGGTSPDGEVGFSVTEGVLFGNLPKLGQSRLISGDDLDHYTSKYFRRGEPRLKGPLN
;
A
#
# COMPACT_ATOMS: atom_id res chain seq x y z
N MET A 1 15.94 -20.71 1.97
CA MET A 1 15.06 -19.85 2.80
C MET A 1 13.68 -20.50 3.00
N GLU A 2 13.14 -20.45 4.22
CA GLU A 2 11.77 -20.88 4.56
C GLU A 2 10.72 -19.96 3.90
N PHE A 3 9.67 -20.53 3.30
CA PHE A 3 8.71 -19.81 2.43
C PHE A 3 7.38 -19.44 3.12
N ASP A 4 7.22 -19.76 4.40
CA ASP A 4 6.06 -19.32 5.18
C ASP A 4 6.00 -17.79 5.27
N LYS A 5 4.80 -17.23 5.52
CA LYS A 5 4.62 -15.77 5.58
C LYS A 5 5.61 -15.14 6.56
N LEU A 6 6.09 -13.92 6.28
CA LEU A 6 6.88 -13.16 7.24
C LEU A 6 6.08 -12.93 8.52
N GLU A 7 6.78 -13.05 9.65
CA GLU A 7 6.29 -12.59 10.94
C GLU A 7 6.56 -11.09 11.06
N ALA A 8 5.67 -10.38 11.76
CA ALA A 8 5.89 -8.98 12.08
C ALA A 8 7.23 -8.81 12.82
N ASP A 9 8.06 -7.89 12.35
CA ASP A 9 9.38 -7.58 12.93
C ASP A 9 10.34 -8.79 13.03
N GLY A 10 10.08 -9.84 12.23
CA GLY A 10 10.90 -11.05 12.17
C GLY A 10 12.23 -10.87 11.43
N PRO A 11 13.23 -11.74 11.68
CA PRO A 11 14.62 -11.53 11.23
C PRO A 11 14.88 -11.90 9.76
N ARG A 12 13.88 -12.42 9.03
CA ARG A 12 14.07 -12.98 7.66
C ARG A 12 14.24 -11.92 6.58
N VAL A 13 13.97 -10.66 6.89
CA VAL A 13 14.14 -9.51 6.00
C VAL A 13 14.88 -8.40 6.72
N THR A 14 15.56 -7.54 5.97
CA THR A 14 16.05 -6.27 6.49
C THR A 14 14.94 -5.22 6.40
N SER A 15 15.00 -4.26 7.30
CA SER A 15 14.13 -3.08 7.35
C SER A 15 15.03 -1.87 7.15
N ASP A 16 15.07 -1.35 5.93
CA ASP A 16 16.02 -0.34 5.50
C ASP A 16 15.32 0.98 5.14
N THR A 17 16.10 2.06 5.02
CA THR A 17 15.62 3.35 4.53
C THR A 17 16.52 3.91 3.43
N ALA A 18 15.95 4.73 2.57
CA ALA A 18 16.69 5.51 1.57
C ALA A 18 16.10 6.92 1.45
N PHE A 19 16.96 7.90 1.18
CA PHE A 19 16.53 9.27 0.91
C PHE A 19 16.33 9.47 -0.59
N ILE A 20 15.09 9.68 -1.00
CA ILE A 20 14.61 9.65 -2.38
C ILE A 20 13.84 10.93 -2.68
N ARG A 21 14.31 11.73 -3.64
CA ARG A 21 13.62 12.96 -4.09
C ARG A 21 13.13 13.85 -2.94
N GLY A 22 13.93 13.99 -1.89
CA GLY A 22 13.61 14.82 -0.71
C GLY A 22 12.81 14.13 0.40
N LYS A 23 12.56 12.82 0.32
CA LYS A 23 11.72 12.05 1.24
C LYS A 23 12.46 10.80 1.71
N THR A 24 12.29 10.43 2.97
CA THR A 24 12.74 9.14 3.50
C THR A 24 11.72 8.08 3.11
N TYR A 25 12.16 7.08 2.34
CA TYR A 25 11.40 5.86 2.05
C TYR A 25 11.94 4.73 2.91
N HIS A 26 11.05 4.07 3.64
CA HIS A 26 11.28 2.78 4.26
C HIS A 26 10.92 1.65 3.30
N TYR A 27 11.64 0.55 3.39
CA TYR A 27 11.32 -0.68 2.67
C TYR A 27 11.81 -1.92 3.39
N LEU A 28 11.05 -3.01 3.22
CA LEU A 28 11.51 -4.35 3.53
C LEU A 28 12.36 -4.87 2.37
N ARG A 29 13.45 -5.57 2.69
CA ARG A 29 14.30 -6.22 1.69
C ARG A 29 14.62 -7.65 2.07
N ALA A 30 14.47 -8.55 1.10
CA ALA A 30 14.90 -9.94 1.17
C ALA A 30 15.92 -10.18 0.06
N ASP A 31 17.12 -10.63 0.44
CA ASP A 31 18.14 -11.06 -0.48
C ASP A 31 18.14 -12.60 -0.59
N PRO A 32 18.28 -13.17 -1.80
CA PRO A 32 18.48 -14.59 -1.97
C PRO A 32 19.87 -15.02 -1.45
N GLU A 33 20.07 -16.32 -1.22
CA GLU A 33 21.34 -16.87 -0.71
C GLU A 33 22.50 -16.75 -1.73
N THR A 34 22.19 -16.52 -3.01
CA THR A 34 23.13 -16.37 -4.12
C THR A 34 22.98 -15.01 -4.80
N GLU A 35 23.78 -14.74 -5.84
CA GLU A 35 23.56 -13.55 -6.70
C GLU A 35 22.10 -13.54 -7.19
N PRO A 36 21.37 -12.41 -7.05
CA PRO A 36 19.96 -12.33 -7.46
C PRO A 36 19.76 -12.52 -8.97
N LEU A 37 18.76 -13.32 -9.35
CA LEU A 37 18.34 -13.48 -10.75
C LEU A 37 17.81 -12.17 -11.35
N ALA A 38 17.05 -11.44 -10.53
CA ALA A 38 16.55 -10.09 -10.77
C ALA A 38 16.07 -9.51 -9.43
N THR A 39 15.73 -8.22 -9.43
CA THR A 39 15.08 -7.57 -8.29
C THR A 39 13.60 -7.33 -8.59
N ILE A 40 12.73 -7.75 -7.67
CA ILE A 40 11.29 -7.53 -7.71
C ILE A 40 10.93 -6.42 -6.72
N PHE A 41 10.28 -5.38 -7.21
CA PHE A 41 9.68 -4.34 -6.39
C PHE A 41 8.19 -4.62 -6.22
N LEU A 42 7.74 -4.74 -4.97
CA LEU A 42 6.35 -5.05 -4.62
C LEU A 42 5.68 -3.83 -3.97
N ILE A 43 4.75 -3.22 -4.70
CA ILE A 43 4.12 -1.95 -4.38
C ILE A 43 2.72 -2.21 -3.81
N HIS A 44 2.51 -1.89 -2.55
CA HIS A 44 1.22 -2.08 -1.87
C HIS A 44 0.21 -0.98 -2.23
N GLY A 45 -1.04 -1.16 -1.79
CA GLY A 45 -2.12 -0.18 -1.92
C GLY A 45 -2.62 0.32 -0.57
N PHE A 46 -3.92 0.54 -0.41
CA PHE A 46 -4.50 1.10 0.80
C PHE A 46 -5.59 0.21 1.42
N PRO A 47 -5.69 0.11 2.76
CA PRO A 47 -4.71 0.55 3.77
C PRO A 47 -3.71 -0.58 4.03
N ASP A 48 -2.57 -0.54 3.36
CA ASP A 48 -1.55 -1.58 3.45
C ASP A 48 -0.15 -1.00 3.74
N LEU A 49 0.86 -1.86 3.83
CA LEU A 49 2.29 -1.56 4.04
C LEU A 49 3.13 -2.45 3.11
N GLY A 50 4.44 -2.28 3.09
CA GLY A 50 5.35 -3.27 2.49
C GLY A 50 5.12 -4.67 3.06
N PHE A 51 4.72 -4.76 4.32
CA PHE A 51 4.33 -5.99 5.02
C PHE A 51 3.09 -6.70 4.44
N GLY A 52 2.27 -6.04 3.62
CA GLY A 52 1.18 -6.66 2.86
C GLY A 52 1.65 -7.83 1.99
N TRP A 53 2.89 -7.75 1.52
CA TRP A 53 3.55 -8.76 0.70
C TRP A 53 4.23 -9.87 1.51
N ARG A 54 3.95 -10.01 2.82
CA ARG A 54 4.56 -11.00 3.72
C ARG A 54 4.54 -12.44 3.22
N TYR A 55 3.60 -12.82 2.35
CA TYR A 55 3.58 -14.15 1.73
C TYR A 55 4.46 -14.23 0.48
N GLN A 56 4.52 -13.17 -0.31
CA GLN A 56 5.22 -13.14 -1.59
C GLN A 56 6.72 -12.88 -1.43
N ILE A 57 7.13 -12.07 -0.45
CA ILE A 57 8.54 -11.77 -0.19
C ILE A 57 9.38 -13.04 0.02
N PRO A 58 9.07 -13.93 1.00
CA PRO A 58 9.87 -15.12 1.22
C PRO A 58 9.74 -16.13 0.07
N HIS A 59 8.57 -16.19 -0.59
CA HIS A 59 8.37 -17.03 -1.76
C HIS A 59 9.32 -16.64 -2.91
N PHE A 60 9.34 -15.38 -3.34
CA PHE A 60 10.21 -14.93 -4.42
C PHE A 60 11.70 -14.98 -4.03
N ALA A 61 12.04 -14.66 -2.78
CA ALA A 61 13.41 -14.82 -2.29
C ALA A 61 13.87 -16.28 -2.37
N SER A 62 13.01 -17.25 -2.04
CA SER A 62 13.31 -18.68 -2.17
C SER A 62 13.53 -19.14 -3.61
N LEU A 63 13.00 -18.40 -4.59
CA LEU A 63 13.19 -18.64 -6.02
C LEU A 63 14.43 -17.94 -6.60
N GLY A 64 15.24 -17.26 -5.77
CA GLY A 64 16.47 -16.59 -6.20
C GLY A 64 16.31 -15.12 -6.62
N TYR A 65 15.19 -14.49 -6.31
CA TYR A 65 14.98 -13.05 -6.56
C TYR A 65 15.35 -12.23 -5.34
N GLN A 66 15.94 -11.05 -5.55
CA GLN A 66 15.93 -10.01 -4.53
C GLN A 66 14.54 -9.39 -4.51
N VAL A 67 13.97 -9.16 -3.33
CA VAL A 67 12.65 -8.55 -3.18
C VAL A 67 12.78 -7.27 -2.37
N VAL A 68 12.17 -6.20 -2.86
CA VAL A 68 12.07 -4.89 -2.19
C VAL A 68 10.60 -4.52 -2.10
N ALA A 69 10.10 -4.30 -0.89
CA ALA A 69 8.71 -3.93 -0.64
C ALA A 69 8.68 -2.61 0.18
N PRO A 70 8.60 -1.45 -0.49
CA PRO A 70 8.53 -0.17 0.20
C PRO A 70 7.21 0.02 0.92
N ASP A 71 7.28 0.69 2.08
CA ASP A 71 6.15 1.46 2.58
C ASP A 71 5.99 2.66 1.64
N MET A 72 4.82 2.80 1.01
CA MET A 72 4.56 3.86 0.04
C MET A 72 4.45 5.22 0.73
N LEU A 73 4.61 6.30 -0.06
CA LEU A 73 4.52 7.66 0.46
C LEU A 73 3.24 7.87 1.27
N GLY A 74 3.37 8.40 2.49
CA GLY A 74 2.25 8.60 3.40
C GLY A 74 2.00 7.45 4.38
N PHE A 75 2.73 6.34 4.29
CA PHE A 75 2.48 5.12 5.07
C PHE A 75 3.68 4.67 5.91
N GLY A 76 3.35 4.05 7.04
CA GLY A 76 4.30 3.34 7.89
C GLY A 76 5.53 4.14 8.28
N ASP A 77 6.69 3.65 7.86
CA ASP A 77 7.98 4.26 8.16
C ASP A 77 8.48 5.24 7.07
N THR A 78 7.72 5.43 6.00
CA THR A 78 7.98 6.40 4.93
C THR A 78 7.39 7.77 5.24
N ASP A 79 8.05 8.85 4.79
CA ASP A 79 7.60 10.23 4.98
C ASP A 79 6.20 10.48 4.40
N ALA A 80 5.48 11.44 5.00
CA ALA A 80 4.12 11.82 4.65
C ALA A 80 4.01 13.34 4.41
N PRO A 81 4.55 13.87 3.30
CA PRO A 81 4.52 15.31 3.02
C PRO A 81 3.08 15.83 2.89
N ASP A 82 2.86 17.10 3.23
CA ASP A 82 1.52 17.73 3.12
C ASP A 82 1.13 18.10 1.68
N GLN A 83 2.10 18.17 0.78
CA GLN A 83 1.89 18.67 -0.57
C GLN A 83 1.22 17.59 -1.46
N PRO A 84 -0.03 17.78 -1.94
CA PRO A 84 -0.74 16.73 -2.69
C PRO A 84 -0.05 16.33 -3.99
N SER A 85 0.67 17.25 -4.64
CA SER A 85 1.40 16.96 -5.88
C SER A 85 2.49 15.90 -5.72
N GLN A 86 2.98 15.64 -4.49
CA GLN A 86 3.93 14.56 -4.21
C GLN A 86 3.31 13.17 -4.40
N TYR A 87 2.00 13.03 -4.18
CA TYR A 87 1.25 11.78 -4.30
C TYR A 87 0.69 11.54 -5.72
N ALA A 88 0.89 12.48 -6.65
CA ALA A 88 0.53 12.26 -8.05
C ALA A 88 1.28 11.03 -8.60
N LEU A 89 0.59 10.16 -9.35
CA LEU A 89 1.16 8.90 -9.87
C LEU A 89 2.50 9.09 -10.59
N LYS A 90 2.72 10.22 -11.27
CA LYS A 90 4.01 10.54 -11.91
C LYS A 90 5.12 10.80 -10.90
N SER A 91 4.84 11.57 -9.85
CA SER A 91 5.80 11.82 -8.77
C SER A 91 6.15 10.53 -8.05
N ILE A 92 5.15 9.70 -7.73
CA ILE A 92 5.37 8.39 -7.12
C ILE A 92 6.20 7.48 -8.05
N ALA A 93 5.90 7.44 -9.34
CA ALA A 93 6.69 6.66 -10.29
C ALA A 93 8.16 7.12 -10.37
N GLU A 94 8.40 8.43 -10.26
CA GLU A 94 9.75 9.00 -10.18
C GLU A 94 10.47 8.59 -8.88
N ASP A 95 9.76 8.55 -7.74
CA ASP A 95 10.30 8.04 -6.48
C ASP A 95 10.68 6.54 -6.61
N ILE A 96 9.79 5.71 -7.17
CA ILE A 96 10.06 4.28 -7.38
C ILE A 96 11.27 4.06 -8.29
N LYS A 97 11.40 4.85 -9.36
CA LYS A 97 12.59 4.81 -10.22
C LYS A 97 13.87 5.13 -9.46
N GLU A 98 13.87 6.20 -8.67
CA GLU A 98 15.06 6.62 -7.93
C GLU A 98 15.43 5.64 -6.82
N LEU A 99 14.43 5.08 -6.12
CA LEU A 99 14.64 3.99 -5.15
C LEU A 99 15.21 2.74 -5.83
N ALA A 100 14.67 2.34 -6.98
CA ALA A 100 15.20 1.23 -7.76
C ALA A 100 16.66 1.48 -8.16
N ASN A 101 16.98 2.66 -8.68
CA ASN A 101 18.34 3.01 -9.06
C ASN A 101 19.31 3.00 -7.88
N ALA A 102 18.89 3.46 -6.70
CA ALA A 102 19.70 3.44 -5.49
C ALA A 102 20.06 2.00 -5.04
N ILE A 103 19.18 1.03 -5.28
CA ILE A 103 19.37 -0.37 -4.85
C ILE A 103 20.08 -1.20 -5.93
N VAL A 104 19.61 -1.14 -7.18
CA VAL A 104 20.06 -2.06 -8.25
C VAL A 104 21.03 -1.45 -9.26
N LYS A 105 21.41 -0.17 -9.10
CA LYS A 105 22.44 0.53 -9.90
C LYS A 105 22.20 0.41 -11.41
N ASP A 106 21.13 1.04 -11.89
CA ASP A 106 20.71 1.09 -13.30
C ASP A 106 20.30 -0.26 -13.95
N LYS A 107 20.29 -1.38 -13.18
CA LYS A 107 19.70 -2.64 -13.65
C LYS A 107 18.18 -2.50 -13.78
N ARG A 108 17.59 -3.31 -14.67
CA ARG A 108 16.14 -3.41 -14.80
C ARG A 108 15.53 -4.18 -13.63
N ILE A 109 14.28 -3.87 -13.30
CA ILE A 109 13.52 -4.51 -12.22
C ILE A 109 12.22 -5.12 -12.73
N ILE A 110 11.68 -6.07 -11.97
CA ILE A 110 10.30 -6.54 -12.12
C ILE A 110 9.43 -5.73 -11.15
N LEU A 111 8.28 -5.24 -11.60
CA LEU A 111 7.32 -4.51 -10.79
C LEU A 111 6.06 -5.32 -10.53
N GLY A 112 5.66 -5.43 -9.27
CA GLY A 112 4.39 -6.01 -8.83
C GLY A 112 3.58 -4.99 -8.04
N GLY A 113 2.28 -4.85 -8.33
CA GLY A 113 1.44 -3.88 -7.65
C GLY A 113 0.06 -4.42 -7.25
N HIS A 114 -0.40 -4.09 -6.05
CA HIS A 114 -1.75 -4.42 -5.56
C HIS A 114 -2.54 -3.15 -5.25
N ASP A 115 -3.84 -3.12 -5.57
CA ASP A 115 -4.73 -1.95 -5.32
C ASP A 115 -4.14 -0.64 -5.94
N TRP A 116 -3.91 0.44 -5.18
CA TRP A 116 -3.26 1.66 -5.66
C TRP A 116 -1.83 1.41 -6.15
N GLY A 117 -1.12 0.44 -5.56
CA GLY A 117 0.17 0.00 -6.05
C GLY A 117 0.09 -0.59 -7.46
N GLY A 118 -1.04 -1.20 -7.83
CA GLY A 118 -1.35 -1.61 -9.19
C GLY A 118 -1.40 -0.43 -10.17
N ALA A 119 -2.09 0.65 -9.79
CA ALA A 119 -2.12 1.87 -10.59
C ALA A 119 -0.72 2.50 -10.74
N VAL A 120 0.09 2.47 -9.67
CA VAL A 120 1.49 2.94 -9.67
C VAL A 120 2.34 2.12 -10.64
N VAL A 121 2.36 0.78 -10.57
CA VAL A 121 3.25 -0.02 -11.43
C VAL A 121 2.92 0.10 -12.91
N TRP A 122 1.63 0.22 -13.27
CA TRP A 122 1.24 0.49 -14.66
C TRP A 122 1.82 1.81 -15.15
N ARG A 123 1.71 2.85 -14.34
CA ARG A 123 2.22 4.18 -14.69
C ARG A 123 3.74 4.24 -14.72
N THR A 124 4.43 3.59 -13.79
CA THR A 124 5.89 3.46 -13.78
C THR A 124 6.40 2.76 -15.04
N ALA A 125 5.75 1.66 -15.46
CA ALA A 125 6.11 0.96 -16.70
C ALA A 125 5.92 1.83 -17.95
N MET A 126 4.90 2.69 -17.97
CA MET A 126 4.66 3.61 -19.08
C MET A 126 5.69 4.75 -19.15
N TRP A 127 6.03 5.37 -18.01
CA TRP A 127 6.97 6.50 -17.99
C TRP A 127 8.44 6.06 -18.05
N PHE A 128 8.76 4.88 -17.54
CA PHE A 128 10.14 4.37 -17.44
C PHE A 128 10.28 2.96 -18.04
N PRO A 129 9.95 2.76 -19.33
CA PRO A 129 9.98 1.42 -19.95
C PRO A 129 11.39 0.80 -19.95
N SER A 130 12.44 1.63 -19.94
CA SER A 130 13.83 1.15 -19.86
C SER A 130 14.20 0.57 -18.49
N LEU A 131 13.49 0.94 -17.42
CA LEU A 131 13.69 0.41 -16.07
C LEU A 131 13.00 -0.95 -15.88
N VAL A 132 11.86 -1.17 -16.54
CA VAL A 132 10.95 -2.27 -16.18
C VAL A 132 11.17 -3.47 -17.09
N GLN A 133 11.65 -4.58 -16.53
CA GLN A 133 11.83 -5.88 -17.21
C GLN A 133 10.51 -6.66 -17.34
N GLY A 134 9.66 -6.58 -16.32
CA GLY A 134 8.34 -7.21 -16.28
C GLY A 134 7.45 -6.47 -15.31
N VAL A 135 6.13 -6.50 -15.54
CA VAL A 135 5.15 -5.85 -14.68
C VAL A 135 3.94 -6.75 -14.47
N PHE A 136 3.42 -6.80 -13.26
CA PHE A 136 2.17 -7.46 -12.93
C PHE A 136 1.34 -6.63 -11.95
N SER A 137 0.02 -6.82 -11.97
CA SER A 137 -0.88 -6.20 -11.00
C SER A 137 -1.94 -7.18 -10.51
N ILE A 138 -2.29 -7.07 -9.22
CA ILE A 138 -3.33 -7.84 -8.55
C ILE A 138 -4.43 -6.85 -8.14
N GLY A 139 -5.68 -7.16 -8.47
CA GLY A 139 -6.85 -6.32 -8.13
C GLY A 139 -7.09 -5.11 -9.04
N THR A 140 -6.05 -4.55 -9.67
CA THR A 140 -6.16 -3.29 -10.44
C THR A 140 -5.86 -3.46 -11.93
N PRO A 141 -6.87 -3.34 -12.81
CA PRO A 141 -6.66 -3.44 -14.24
C PRO A 141 -5.89 -2.23 -14.80
N PHE A 142 -5.22 -2.44 -15.94
CA PHE A 142 -4.64 -1.34 -16.69
C PHE A 142 -5.73 -0.42 -17.24
N THR A 143 -5.56 0.89 -17.03
CA THR A 143 -6.41 1.93 -17.65
C THR A 143 -5.55 2.89 -18.47
N PRO A 144 -5.82 3.05 -19.78
CA PRO A 144 -5.12 4.02 -20.62
C PRO A 144 -5.20 5.44 -20.01
N PRO A 145 -4.14 6.27 -20.14
CA PRO A 145 -4.22 7.67 -19.78
C PRO A 145 -5.35 8.37 -20.54
N SER A 146 -6.05 9.25 -19.84
CA SER A 146 -7.11 10.09 -20.40
C SER A 146 -6.72 11.56 -20.20
N SER A 147 -6.93 12.39 -21.22
CA SER A 147 -6.86 13.85 -21.08
C SER A 147 -8.09 14.43 -20.39
N VAL A 148 -9.16 13.64 -20.25
CA VAL A 148 -10.39 14.01 -19.57
C VAL A 148 -10.33 13.52 -18.12
N PHE A 149 -10.40 14.45 -17.18
CA PHE A 149 -10.60 14.16 -15.77
C PHE A 149 -12.06 13.77 -15.52
N ILE A 150 -12.26 12.69 -14.76
CA ILE A 150 -13.58 12.22 -14.32
C ILE A 150 -13.46 12.02 -12.82
N SER A 151 -14.31 12.71 -12.05
CA SER A 151 -14.35 12.55 -10.60
C SER A 151 -14.82 11.15 -10.22
N PRO A 152 -14.51 10.63 -9.02
CA PRO A 152 -15.06 9.36 -8.54
C PRO A 152 -16.60 9.33 -8.57
N ASP A 153 -17.25 10.45 -8.20
CA ASP A 153 -18.72 10.56 -8.25
C ASP A 153 -19.26 10.50 -9.69
N ASP A 154 -18.62 11.19 -10.62
CA ASP A 154 -18.99 11.13 -12.04
C ASP A 154 -18.72 9.75 -12.62
N ALA A 155 -17.63 9.08 -12.23
CA ALA A 155 -17.34 7.71 -12.64
C ALA A 155 -18.38 6.73 -12.09
N ALA A 156 -18.79 6.88 -10.82
CA ALA A 156 -19.83 6.06 -10.22
C ALA A 156 -21.18 6.25 -10.94
N ARG A 157 -21.55 7.50 -11.26
CA ARG A 157 -22.80 7.82 -11.96
C ARG A 157 -22.79 7.44 -13.44
N SER A 158 -21.75 7.82 -14.18
CA SER A 158 -21.69 7.69 -15.65
C SER A 158 -21.20 6.34 -16.13
N ARG A 159 -20.44 5.60 -15.30
CA ARG A 159 -19.85 4.29 -15.67
C ARG A 159 -20.37 3.14 -14.82
N GLY A 160 -21.31 3.38 -13.91
CA GLY A 160 -21.87 2.36 -13.03
C GLY A 160 -20.88 1.78 -12.02
N LEU A 161 -19.78 2.48 -11.74
CA LEU A 161 -18.72 2.05 -10.81
C LEU A 161 -19.11 2.34 -9.35
N ILE A 162 -20.30 1.87 -8.94
CA ILE A 162 -20.88 2.20 -7.64
C ILE A 162 -20.04 1.66 -6.48
N ASN A 163 -19.28 0.60 -6.71
CA ASN A 163 -18.38 -0.05 -5.77
C ASN A 163 -17.09 0.75 -5.52
N LEU A 164 -16.92 1.91 -6.14
CA LEU A 164 -15.80 2.83 -5.87
C LEU A 164 -16.28 4.13 -5.21
N ARG A 165 -17.56 4.25 -4.84
CA ARG A 165 -18.13 5.48 -4.28
C ARG A 165 -17.51 5.84 -2.91
N TYR A 166 -17.03 4.84 -2.16
CA TYR A 166 -16.28 5.08 -0.92
C TYR A 166 -15.09 6.04 -1.10
N GLN A 167 -14.51 6.09 -2.30
CA GLN A 167 -13.37 6.97 -2.58
C GLN A 167 -13.73 8.45 -2.42
N SER A 168 -15.01 8.82 -2.57
CA SER A 168 -15.46 10.20 -2.32
C SER A 168 -15.38 10.56 -0.84
N GLN A 169 -15.67 9.62 0.07
CA GLN A 169 -15.44 9.82 1.51
C GLN A 169 -13.95 9.95 1.82
N PHE A 170 -13.13 9.10 1.19
CA PHE A 170 -11.69 9.11 1.39
C PHE A 170 -11.03 10.39 0.92
N ARG A 171 -11.57 11.06 -0.11
CA ARG A 171 -11.10 12.38 -0.56
C ARG A 171 -11.56 13.54 0.34
N GLY A 172 -12.50 13.29 1.25
CA GLY A 172 -12.96 14.27 2.23
C GLY A 172 -12.03 14.32 3.45
N THR A 173 -12.46 15.03 4.50
CA THR A 173 -11.74 15.07 5.79
C THR A 173 -12.28 14.07 6.81
N GLU A 174 -13.33 13.33 6.46
CA GLU A 174 -14.08 12.48 7.42
C GLU A 174 -13.20 11.44 8.10
N ILE A 175 -12.24 10.85 7.37
CA ILE A 175 -11.34 9.83 7.91
C ILE A 175 -10.38 10.47 8.92
N GLU A 176 -9.76 11.60 8.59
CA GLU A 176 -8.88 12.35 9.48
C GLU A 176 -9.64 12.90 10.69
N ASP A 177 -10.90 13.30 10.48
CA ASP A 177 -11.76 13.83 11.53
C ASP A 177 -12.23 12.78 12.52
N GLU A 178 -12.38 11.51 12.12
CA GLU A 178 -12.89 10.44 13.00
C GLU A 178 -11.79 9.50 13.53
N ILE A 179 -10.73 9.28 12.76
CA ILE A 179 -9.65 8.33 13.11
C ILE A 179 -8.47 9.10 13.70
N ARG A 180 -8.54 9.42 15.00
CA ARG A 180 -7.59 10.34 15.66
C ARG A 180 -6.59 9.69 16.61
N ASP A 181 -6.91 8.52 17.13
CA ASP A 181 -6.12 7.81 18.13
C ASP A 181 -5.80 6.38 17.70
N GLU A 182 -4.90 5.73 18.43
CA GLU A 182 -4.43 4.39 18.13
C GLU A 182 -5.54 3.34 18.11
N GLU A 183 -6.50 3.45 19.04
CA GLU A 183 -7.64 2.53 19.11
C GLU A 183 -8.52 2.68 17.87
N ARG A 184 -8.83 3.91 17.46
CA ARG A 184 -9.57 4.18 16.23
C ARG A 184 -8.83 3.73 14.99
N VAL A 185 -7.51 3.92 14.92
CA VAL A 185 -6.68 3.38 13.82
C VAL A 185 -6.82 1.86 13.76
N ARG A 186 -6.71 1.18 14.91
CA ARG A 186 -6.88 -0.27 14.98
C ARG A 186 -8.26 -0.72 14.50
N GLN A 187 -9.32 -0.08 14.99
CA GLN A 187 -10.70 -0.43 14.61
C GLN A 187 -10.95 -0.18 13.11
N PHE A 188 -10.43 0.93 12.58
CA PHE A 188 -10.47 1.23 11.15
C PHE A 188 -9.77 0.14 10.34
N LEU A 189 -8.53 -0.22 10.67
CA LEU A 189 -7.80 -1.28 9.99
C LEU A 189 -8.54 -2.62 10.08
N ASN A 190 -9.08 -2.97 11.25
CA ASN A 190 -9.87 -4.18 11.43
C ASN A 190 -11.10 -4.20 10.50
N ALA A 191 -11.80 -3.09 10.35
CA ALA A 191 -12.91 -2.95 9.42
C ALA A 191 -12.46 -3.13 7.95
N MET A 192 -11.34 -2.54 7.59
CA MET A 192 -10.78 -2.63 6.23
C MET A 192 -10.28 -4.04 5.90
N PHE A 193 -9.87 -4.81 6.92
CA PHE A 193 -9.61 -6.24 6.81
C PHE A 193 -10.85 -7.11 6.99
N GLY A 194 -12.07 -6.57 6.91
CA GLY A 194 -13.31 -7.36 6.90
C GLY A 194 -13.80 -7.82 8.28
N GLY A 195 -13.43 -7.11 9.35
CA GLY A 195 -14.02 -7.31 10.68
C GLY A 195 -15.53 -7.06 10.66
N THR A 196 -16.28 -7.91 11.38
CA THR A 196 -17.73 -7.82 11.52
C THR A 196 -18.14 -7.85 13.00
N SER A 197 -19.27 -7.23 13.34
CA SER A 197 -19.88 -7.39 14.66
C SER A 197 -20.43 -8.82 14.84
N PRO A 198 -20.75 -9.25 16.08
CA PRO A 198 -21.44 -10.52 16.32
C PRO A 198 -22.77 -10.65 15.58
N ASP A 199 -23.45 -9.52 15.35
CA ASP A 199 -24.73 -9.43 14.62
C ASP A 199 -24.55 -9.33 13.10
N GLY A 200 -23.31 -9.39 12.60
CA GLY A 200 -22.99 -9.34 11.18
C GLY A 200 -22.92 -7.93 10.58
N GLU A 201 -22.88 -6.87 11.39
CA GLU A 201 -22.66 -5.51 10.91
C GLU A 201 -21.20 -5.36 10.41
N VAL A 202 -21.03 -4.64 9.30
CA VAL A 202 -19.71 -4.34 8.72
C VAL A 202 -19.22 -2.95 9.15
N GLY A 203 -17.91 -2.76 9.18
CA GLY A 203 -17.28 -1.45 9.41
C GLY A 203 -16.96 -0.67 8.13
N PHE A 204 -17.00 -1.31 6.96
CA PHE A 204 -16.73 -0.70 5.67
C PHE A 204 -17.68 -1.23 4.61
N SER A 205 -18.10 -0.34 3.70
CA SER A 205 -18.92 -0.64 2.54
C SER A 205 -18.32 0.04 1.31
N VAL A 206 -18.26 -0.68 0.19
CA VAL A 206 -17.76 -0.14 -1.09
C VAL A 206 -18.62 1.01 -1.63
N THR A 207 -19.87 1.12 -1.20
CA THR A 207 -20.75 2.22 -1.59
C THR A 207 -20.73 3.37 -0.59
N GLU A 208 -20.54 3.12 0.70
CA GLU A 208 -20.68 4.17 1.73
C GLU A 208 -19.35 4.61 2.35
N GLY A 209 -18.30 3.79 2.22
CA GLY A 209 -17.05 3.96 2.92
C GLY A 209 -17.08 3.39 4.32
N VAL A 210 -16.38 4.04 5.23
CA VAL A 210 -16.24 3.65 6.63
C VAL A 210 -17.51 4.01 7.38
N LEU A 211 -18.07 3.02 8.07
CA LEU A 211 -19.23 3.16 8.94
C LEU A 211 -18.74 3.41 10.38
N PHE A 212 -18.36 4.65 10.68
CA PHE A 212 -17.66 5.02 11.93
C PHE A 212 -18.36 4.55 13.22
N GLY A 213 -19.70 4.59 13.24
CA GLY A 213 -20.52 4.13 14.36
C GLY A 213 -20.48 2.62 14.59
N ASN A 214 -20.04 1.84 13.61
CA ASN A 214 -19.92 0.38 13.71
C ASN A 214 -18.53 -0.06 14.15
N LEU A 215 -17.49 0.77 13.96
CA LEU A 215 -16.10 0.42 14.27
C LEU A 215 -15.88 -0.17 15.67
N PRO A 216 -16.45 0.39 16.77
CA PRO A 216 -16.25 -0.16 18.11
C PRO A 216 -16.97 -1.49 18.36
N LYS A 217 -17.89 -1.88 17.47
CA LYS A 217 -18.70 -3.11 17.60
C LYS A 217 -18.04 -4.33 16.95
N LEU A 218 -16.99 -4.11 16.16
CA LEU A 218 -16.40 -5.17 15.34
C LEU A 218 -15.57 -6.12 16.19
N GLY A 219 -15.73 -7.43 15.95
CA GLY A 219 -14.79 -8.43 16.42
C GLY A 219 -13.52 -8.47 15.55
N GLN A 220 -12.48 -9.16 16.03
CA GLN A 220 -11.25 -9.41 15.26
C GLN A 220 -11.57 -10.03 13.90
N SER A 221 -11.04 -9.44 12.83
CA SER A 221 -11.14 -9.99 11.48
C SER A 221 -10.52 -11.40 11.39
N ARG A 222 -11.13 -12.25 10.56
CA ARG A 222 -10.60 -13.57 10.22
C ARG A 222 -9.52 -13.54 9.13
N LEU A 223 -9.36 -12.39 8.45
CA LEU A 223 -8.43 -12.23 7.33
C LEU A 223 -7.03 -11.77 7.78
N ILE A 224 -6.89 -11.34 9.03
CA ILE A 224 -5.62 -10.88 9.61
C ILE A 224 -5.52 -11.33 11.08
N SER A 225 -4.35 -11.82 11.48
CA SER A 225 -4.10 -12.19 12.88
C SER A 225 -4.05 -10.95 13.77
N GLY A 226 -4.22 -11.14 15.09
CA GLY A 226 -4.08 -10.07 16.08
C GLY A 226 -2.70 -9.40 15.98
N ASP A 227 -1.63 -10.20 15.97
CA ASP A 227 -0.25 -9.70 15.89
C ASP A 227 0.04 -8.93 14.59
N ASP A 228 -0.45 -9.41 13.45
CA ASP A 228 -0.29 -8.69 12.18
C ASP A 228 -1.03 -7.35 12.27
N LEU A 229 -2.28 -7.35 12.78
CA LEU A 229 -3.08 -6.14 12.92
C LEU A 229 -2.45 -5.14 13.92
N ASP A 230 -1.84 -5.63 15.00
CA ASP A 230 -1.07 -4.81 15.96
C ASP A 230 0.14 -4.16 15.27
N HIS A 231 0.86 -4.92 14.45
CA HIS A 231 1.95 -4.39 13.64
C HIS A 231 1.45 -3.27 12.71
N TYR A 232 0.39 -3.49 11.92
CA TYR A 232 -0.21 -2.43 11.09
C TYR A 232 -0.62 -1.23 11.93
N THR A 233 -1.28 -1.43 13.07
CA THR A 233 -1.73 -0.36 13.96
C THR A 233 -0.55 0.51 14.40
N SER A 234 0.55 -0.12 14.85
CA SER A 234 1.77 0.59 15.29
C SER A 234 2.44 1.41 14.19
N LYS A 235 2.31 0.98 12.93
CA LYS A 235 2.87 1.68 11.76
C LYS A 235 1.93 2.77 11.25
N TYR A 236 0.62 2.59 11.40
CA TYR A 236 -0.39 3.58 11.05
C TYR A 236 -0.64 4.61 12.14
N PHE A 237 -0.23 4.39 13.38
CA PHE A 237 -0.28 5.38 14.46
C PHE A 237 1.13 5.65 15.00
N ARG A 238 1.75 6.75 14.55
CA ARG A 238 3.16 7.04 14.85
C ARG A 238 3.39 8.47 15.25
N ARG A 239 4.20 8.65 16.30
CA ARG A 239 4.53 9.97 16.87
C ARG A 239 3.29 10.72 17.37
N GLY A 240 2.30 9.99 17.87
CA GLY A 240 1.06 10.54 18.42
C GLY A 240 0.03 10.96 17.37
N GLU A 241 0.22 10.57 16.11
CA GLU A 241 -0.70 10.93 15.01
C GLU A 241 -0.93 9.75 14.04
N PRO A 242 -2.13 9.65 13.43
CA PRO A 242 -2.43 8.73 12.34
C PRO A 242 -1.61 9.01 11.06
N ARG A 243 -1.18 7.96 10.36
CA ARG A 243 -0.47 7.95 9.07
C ARG A 243 -1.39 7.47 7.96
N LEU A 244 -2.41 8.28 7.64
CA LEU A 244 -3.45 7.94 6.65
C LEU A 244 -3.39 8.81 5.38
N LYS A 245 -2.39 9.68 5.23
CA LYS A 245 -2.31 10.73 4.19
C LYS A 245 -2.18 10.27 2.73
N GLY A 246 -2.20 8.97 2.42
CA GLY A 246 -1.99 8.47 1.05
C GLY A 246 -3.13 8.82 0.06
N PRO A 247 -3.96 7.86 -0.39
CA PRO A 247 -5.00 8.10 -1.39
C PRO A 247 -6.18 8.95 -0.88
N LEU A 248 -6.06 9.51 0.33
CA LEU A 248 -7.02 10.43 0.92
C LEU A 248 -6.83 11.88 0.41
N ASN A 249 -5.71 12.18 -0.26
CA ASN A 249 -5.37 13.52 -0.78
C ASN A 249 -5.47 13.65 -2.31
#